data_AF-M5CAP6-F1
#
_entry.id   AF-M5CAP6-F1
#
_cell.length_a   1.000
_cell.length_b   1.000
_cell.length_c   1.000
_cell.angle_alpha   90.00
_cell.angle_beta   90.00
_cell.angle_gamma   90.00
#
_symmetry.space_group_name_H-M   'P 1'
#
loop_
_entity.id
_entity.type
_entity.pdbx_description
1 polymer ?
#
loop_
_entity_poly.entity_id
_entity_poly.type
_entity_poly.pdbx_seq_one_letter_code
_entity_poly.pdbx_strand_id
1 'polypeptide(L)'
;MGPYGYSCSANAADKTEHTTLEQGFAAAFKAPYGKTLKTGPICSTIYQVSGGSVDYAYDVSKIKYSFTPELRGGSSGSGFVLPPAEILPSGIEAYEGVKYLLANMV
;
A
#
# COMPACT_ATOMS: atom_id res chain seq x y z
N MET A 1 1.08 1.84 -0.54
CA MET A 1 1.81 3.09 -0.30
C MET A 1 2.85 2.84 0.75
N GLY A 2 3.88 3.67 0.79
CA GLY A 2 4.98 3.61 1.72
C GLY A 2 5.32 4.98 2.28
N PRO A 3 6.40 5.09 3.05
CA PRO A 3 6.84 6.36 3.61
C PRO A 3 7.18 7.38 2.50
N TYR A 4 6.98 8.69 2.71
CA TYR A 4 6.49 9.31 3.94
C TYR A 4 5.05 9.82 3.84
N GLY A 5 4.35 9.79 4.97
CA GLY A 5 3.11 10.51 5.20
C GLY A 5 3.34 11.92 5.74
N TYR A 6 4.31 12.10 6.64
CA TYR A 6 4.46 13.37 7.38
C TYR A 6 4.97 14.55 6.54
N SER A 7 5.63 14.27 5.41
CA SER A 7 6.19 15.28 4.52
C SER A 7 6.11 14.85 3.06
N CYS A 8 5.61 15.74 2.21
CA CYS A 8 5.52 15.51 0.77
C CYS A 8 6.84 15.77 0.03
N SER A 9 7.85 16.34 0.70
CA SER A 9 9.18 16.58 0.14
C SER A 9 10.24 15.61 0.66
N ALA A 10 9.95 14.87 1.73
CA ALA A 10 10.83 13.83 2.25
C ALA A 10 10.82 12.60 1.33
N ASN A 11 11.97 11.95 1.20
CA ASN A 11 12.11 10.71 0.44
C ASN A 11 12.75 9.64 1.32
N ALA A 12 12.17 8.46 1.35
CA ALA A 12 12.80 7.28 1.92
C ALA A 12 14.14 7.01 1.21
N ALA A 13 15.15 6.56 1.96
CA ALA A 13 16.44 6.16 1.39
C ALA A 13 16.27 5.07 0.31
N ASP A 14 15.34 4.14 0.54
CA ASP A 14 15.05 3.01 -0.34
C ASP A 14 13.90 3.29 -1.34
N LYS A 15 13.59 4.57 -1.63
CA LYS A 15 12.42 4.98 -2.43
C LYS A 15 12.27 4.25 -3.76
N THR A 16 13.37 4.02 -4.49
CA THR A 16 13.34 3.34 -5.79
C THR A 16 12.84 1.91 -5.63
N GLU A 17 13.36 1.18 -4.64
CA GLU A 17 12.96 -0.18 -4.35
C GLU A 17 11.52 -0.26 -3.84
N HIS A 18 11.14 0.64 -2.93
CA HIS A 18 9.75 0.77 -2.46
C HIS A 18 8.80 0.99 -3.64
N THR A 19 9.15 1.87 -4.58
CA THR A 19 8.32 2.14 -5.77
C THR A 19 8.13 0.88 -6.61
N THR A 20 9.20 0.10 -6.84
CA THR A 20 9.12 -1.18 -7.56
C THR A 20 8.24 -2.20 -6.83
N LEU A 21 8.40 -2.33 -5.51
CA LEU A 21 7.63 -3.26 -4.69
C LEU A 21 6.14 -2.88 -4.65
N GLU A 22 5.81 -1.61 -4.50
CA GLU A 22 4.43 -1.12 -4.51
C GLU A 22 3.74 -1.34 -5.86
N GLN A 23 4.43 -1.05 -6.97
CA GLN A 23 3.90 -1.27 -8.32
C GLN A 23 3.67 -2.76 -8.57
N GLY A 24 4.59 -3.62 -8.13
CA GLY A 24 4.43 -5.06 -8.25
C GLY A 24 3.31 -5.62 -7.37
N PHE A 25 3.16 -5.13 -6.13
CA PHE A 25 1.99 -5.44 -5.29
C PHE A 25 0.70 -5.06 -6.01
N ALA A 26 0.61 -3.84 -6.57
CA ALA A 26 -0.59 -3.38 -7.26
C ALA A 26 -0.90 -4.20 -8.53
N ALA A 27 0.13 -4.63 -9.26
CA ALA A 27 -0.04 -5.51 -10.42
C ALA A 27 -0.55 -6.90 -10.02
N ALA A 28 0.03 -7.50 -8.97
CA ALA A 28 -0.41 -8.79 -8.44
C ALA A 28 -1.84 -8.71 -7.86
N PHE A 29 -2.15 -7.65 -7.12
CA PHE A 29 -3.50 -7.35 -6.61
C PHE A 29 -4.53 -7.26 -7.73
N LYS A 30 -4.17 -6.65 -8.87
CA LYS A 30 -5.06 -6.48 -10.02
C LYS A 30 -5.37 -7.79 -10.74
N ALA A 31 -4.46 -8.76 -10.74
CA ALA A 31 -4.54 -9.94 -11.60
C ALA A 31 -5.84 -10.77 -11.45
N PRO A 32 -6.38 -11.04 -10.23
CA PRO A 32 -7.55 -11.89 -10.07
C PRO A 32 -8.87 -11.30 -10.61
N TYR A 33 -9.14 -10.01 -10.34
CA TYR A 33 -10.45 -9.40 -10.66
C TYR A 33 -10.36 -7.99 -11.27
N GLY A 34 -9.16 -7.52 -11.62
CA GLY A 34 -8.96 -6.27 -12.36
C GLY A 34 -9.04 -4.99 -11.54
N LYS A 35 -9.15 -5.06 -10.21
CA LYS A 35 -9.17 -3.87 -9.33
C LYS A 35 -7.80 -3.19 -9.30
N THR A 36 -7.78 -1.86 -9.44
CA THR A 36 -6.55 -1.07 -9.49
C THR A 36 -6.31 -0.35 -8.16
N LEU A 37 -5.04 -0.26 -7.76
CA LEU A 37 -4.59 0.53 -6.63
C LEU A 37 -3.70 1.68 -7.11
N LYS A 38 -3.72 2.78 -6.38
CA LYS A 38 -2.70 3.83 -6.52
C LYS A 38 -1.50 3.47 -5.64
N THR A 39 -0.31 3.79 -6.13
CA THR A 39 0.97 3.55 -5.43
C THR A 39 1.70 4.88 -5.21
N GLY A 40 2.77 4.86 -4.41
CA GLY A 40 3.58 6.02 -4.07
C GLY A 40 3.63 6.33 -2.57
N PRO A 41 4.39 7.37 -2.19
CA PRO A 41 4.44 7.88 -0.83
C PRO A 41 3.06 8.32 -0.33
N ILE A 42 2.75 8.03 0.94
CA ILE A 42 1.44 8.34 1.56
C ILE A 42 1.04 9.80 1.34
N CYS A 43 1.95 10.76 1.55
CA CYS A 43 1.65 12.19 1.46
C CYS A 43 1.09 12.59 0.10
N SER A 44 1.71 12.09 -0.99
CA SER A 44 1.32 12.41 -2.36
C SER A 44 0.17 11.55 -2.90
N THR A 45 0.00 10.34 -2.37
CA THR A 45 -1.00 9.39 -2.88
C THR A 45 -2.37 9.56 -2.22
N ILE A 46 -2.38 9.97 -0.94
CA ILE A 46 -3.61 10.18 -0.15
C ILE A 46 -3.68 11.61 0.39
N TYR A 47 -2.87 11.95 1.40
CA TYR A 47 -2.76 13.29 2.00
C TYR A 47 -1.59 13.33 2.99
N GLN A 48 -1.14 14.53 3.35
CA GLN A 48 -0.10 14.72 4.37
C GLN A 48 -0.61 14.38 5.78
N VAL A 49 0.09 13.49 6.48
CA VAL A 49 -0.31 12.97 7.80
C VAL A 49 0.90 12.67 8.69
N SER A 50 0.90 13.15 9.93
CA SER A 50 1.94 12.83 10.92
C SER A 50 1.49 11.74 11.88
N GLY A 51 2.45 11.00 12.45
CA GLY A 51 2.18 9.96 13.46
C GLY A 51 1.66 8.63 12.91
N GLY A 52 1.69 8.44 11.58
CA GLY A 52 1.31 7.18 10.95
C GLY A 52 2.27 6.04 11.29
N SER A 53 1.73 4.82 11.42
CA SER A 53 2.51 3.62 11.74
C SER A 53 3.58 3.32 10.70
N VAL A 54 3.30 3.59 9.42
CA VAL A 54 4.24 3.35 8.31
C VAL A 54 5.53 4.16 8.48
N ASP A 55 5.40 5.46 8.77
CA ASP A 55 6.53 6.35 8.98
C ASP A 55 7.28 6.00 10.27
N TYR A 56 6.55 5.69 11.36
CA TYR A 56 7.18 5.28 12.63
C TYR A 56 8.00 3.99 12.48
N ALA A 57 7.42 2.97 11.85
CA ALA A 57 8.10 1.70 11.63
C ALA A 57 9.37 1.89 10.78
N TYR A 58 9.31 2.75 9.77
CA TYR A 58 10.45 3.05 8.90
C TYR A 58 11.53 3.87 9.62
N ASP A 59 11.19 5.04 10.17
CA ASP A 59 12.19 5.98 10.71
C ASP A 59 12.64 5.65 12.12
N VAL A 60 11.74 5.20 12.99
CA VAL A 60 12.05 4.97 14.41
C VAL A 60 12.48 3.53 14.63
N SER A 61 11.68 2.57 14.13
CA SER A 61 11.97 1.14 14.30
C SER A 61 12.96 0.58 13.27
N LYS A 62 13.37 1.38 12.28
CA LYS A 62 14.34 1.00 11.24
C LYS A 62 13.90 -0.22 10.41
N ILE A 63 12.60 -0.42 10.26
CA ILE A 63 12.02 -1.47 9.43
C ILE A 63 11.99 -0.97 7.99
N LYS A 64 12.91 -1.47 7.16
CA LYS A 64 13.06 -1.08 5.74
C LYS A 64 11.76 -1.23 4.95
N TYR A 65 11.04 -2.33 5.16
CA TYR A 65 9.82 -2.65 4.42
C TYR A 65 8.57 -2.30 5.22
N SER A 66 8.11 -1.07 5.06
CA SER A 66 6.94 -0.53 5.75
C SER A 66 5.93 0.00 4.73
N PHE A 67 4.80 -0.69 4.60
CA PHE A 67 3.79 -0.40 3.57
C PHE A 67 2.38 -0.45 4.15
N THR A 68 1.47 0.34 3.56
CA THR A 68 0.04 0.29 3.82
C THR A 68 -0.76 0.16 2.52
N PRO A 69 -1.55 -0.91 2.34
CA PRO A 69 -2.56 -1.00 1.28
C PRO A 69 -3.92 -0.51 1.80
N GLU A 70 -4.59 0.34 1.02
CA GLU A 70 -6.01 0.65 1.21
C GLU A 70 -6.81 -0.22 0.24
N LEU A 71 -7.69 -1.07 0.76
CA LEU A 71 -8.35 -2.14 -0.01
C LEU A 71 -9.60 -1.65 -0.77
N ARG A 72 -10.52 -2.58 -1.10
CA ARG A 72 -11.79 -2.27 -1.75
C ARG A 72 -12.64 -1.32 -0.91
N GLY A 73 -13.58 -0.65 -1.56
CA GLY A 73 -14.52 0.28 -0.92
C GLY A 73 -14.13 1.75 -1.02
N GLY A 74 -13.10 2.12 -1.80
CA GLY A 74 -12.66 3.51 -2.00
C GLY A 74 -13.79 4.50 -2.35
N SER A 75 -13.46 5.80 -2.43
CA SER A 75 -14.42 6.91 -2.35
C SER A 75 -15.60 6.94 -3.35
N SER A 76 -15.55 6.15 -4.43
CA SER A 76 -16.64 5.98 -5.40
C SER A 76 -17.44 4.67 -5.24
N GLY A 77 -17.13 3.88 -4.21
CA GLY A 77 -17.77 2.61 -3.88
C GLY A 77 -18.48 2.64 -2.52
N SER A 78 -18.54 1.49 -1.85
CA SER A 78 -19.31 1.32 -0.61
C SER A 78 -18.65 1.90 0.66
N GLY A 79 -17.51 2.59 0.53
CA GLY A 79 -16.77 3.09 1.69
C GLY A 79 -16.37 1.93 2.63
N PHE A 80 -16.56 2.19 3.91
CA PHE A 80 -16.35 1.20 4.97
C PHE A 80 -17.42 0.09 5.02
N VAL A 81 -18.57 0.27 4.36
CA VAL A 81 -19.69 -0.69 4.39
C VAL A 81 -19.66 -1.59 3.15
N LEU A 82 -18.56 -2.32 2.99
CA LEU A 82 -18.36 -3.21 1.85
C LEU A 82 -19.34 -4.41 1.92
N PRO A 83 -20.02 -4.80 0.82
CA PRO A 83 -20.91 -5.96 0.81
C PRO A 83 -20.18 -7.24 1.22
N PRO A 84 -20.81 -8.16 1.98
CA PRO A 84 -20.17 -9.42 2.40
C PRO A 84 -19.63 -10.27 1.24
N ALA A 85 -20.27 -10.19 0.06
CA ALA A 85 -19.82 -10.90 -1.14
C ALA A 85 -18.44 -10.44 -1.66
N GLU A 86 -17.98 -9.25 -1.27
CA GLU A 86 -16.69 -8.68 -1.67
C GLU A 86 -15.55 -9.04 -0.71
N ILE A 87 -15.84 -9.67 0.44
CA ILE A 87 -14.83 -10.04 1.45
C ILE A 87 -13.80 -11.01 0.86
N LEU A 88 -14.26 -12.14 0.33
CA LEU A 88 -13.38 -13.17 -0.23
C LEU A 88 -12.58 -12.64 -1.45
N PRO A 89 -13.21 -11.98 -2.44
CA PRO A 89 -12.48 -11.35 -3.52
C PRO A 89 -11.41 -10.35 -3.06
N SER A 90 -11.72 -9.47 -2.10
CA SER A 90 -10.75 -8.50 -1.56
C SER A 90 -9.58 -9.20 -0.87
N GLY A 91 -9.84 -10.29 -0.14
CA GLY A 91 -8.81 -11.07 0.53
C GLY A 91 -7.87 -11.76 -0.45
N ILE A 92 -8.41 -12.33 -1.53
CA ILE A 92 -7.62 -12.98 -2.59
C ILE A 92 -6.67 -11.97 -3.24
N GLU A 93 -7.17 -10.81 -3.67
CA GLU A 93 -6.34 -9.77 -4.29
C GLU A 93 -5.23 -9.28 -3.35
N ALA A 94 -5.58 -9.00 -2.09
CA ALA A 94 -4.61 -8.57 -1.09
C ALA A 94 -3.52 -9.63 -0.87
N TYR A 95 -3.90 -10.90 -0.82
CA TYR A 95 -2.97 -12.00 -0.62
C TYR A 95 -2.03 -12.20 -1.81
N GLU A 96 -2.49 -12.04 -3.05
CA GLU A 96 -1.61 -12.03 -4.23
C GLU A 96 -0.53 -10.94 -4.13
N GLY A 97 -0.93 -9.73 -3.72
CA GLY A 97 0.00 -8.63 -3.46
C GLY A 97 1.02 -8.98 -2.36
N VAL A 98 0.57 -9.55 -1.24
CA VAL A 98 1.47 -9.96 -0.14
C VAL A 98 2.46 -11.04 -0.59
N LYS A 99 2.02 -12.05 -1.34
CA LYS A 99 2.92 -13.07 -1.90
C LYS A 99 3.99 -12.45 -2.79
N TYR A 100 3.60 -11.50 -3.65
CA TYR A 100 4.56 -10.78 -4.49
C TYR A 100 5.62 -10.07 -3.63
N LEU A 101 5.21 -9.34 -2.60
CA LEU A 101 6.13 -8.65 -1.71
C LEU A 101 7.11 -9.60 -1.03
N LEU A 102 6.60 -10.67 -0.42
CA LEU A 102 7.43 -11.67 0.28
C LEU A 102 8.45 -12.34 -0.64
N ALA A 103 8.13 -12.49 -1.92
CA ALA A 103 9.04 -13.08 -2.91
C ALA A 103 10.10 -12.10 -3.46
N ASN A 104 9.95 -10.79 -3.25
CA ASN A 104 10.77 -9.76 -3.91
C ASN A 104 11.43 -8.77 -2.95
N MET A 105 11.13 -8.81 -1.65
CA MET A 105 11.87 -8.08 -0.61
C MET A 105 13.25 -8.73 -0.39
N VAL A 106 14.31 -7.93 -0.25
CA VAL A 106 15.71 -8.38 -0.11
C VAL A 106 16.39 -8.02 1.21
#